data_AF-A0ABD5LGL4-F1
#
_entry.id   AF-A0ABD5LGL4-F1
#
_cell.length_a   1.000
_cell.length_b   1.000
_cell.length_c   1.000
_cell.angle_alpha   90.00
_cell.angle_beta   90.00
_cell.angle_gamma   90.00
#
_symmetry.space_group_name_H-M   'P 1'
#
loop_
_entity.id
_entity.type
_entity.pdbx_description
1 polymer ?
#
loop_
_entity_poly.entity_id
_entity_poly.type
_entity_poly.pdbx_seq_one_letter_code
_entity_poly.pdbx_strand_id
1 'polypeptide(L)'
;MQRERLHDDLIGDLIPTERRYEIYDEKIPNLAIRIGARRKTFVLVNRFSANGKTVRRAIGAFPQTTTAEARLRAADWNVLQKIGVDPAVEQAAKKKAEALRLRSTFRLVVEDYIAYLPLRERNRSSDEDAAFIRANILNPTRNSWLDNPISEITDDNVASLVESLKARGVSTTAYKTLKMLRTIFNWAMLPSRRKMIGLQHNPIRDLTPRLMGLRKRSRTRVLDYREIRAFLAAAAATPPAYRHCFRALIETGQRIGEVSRMRWSYIDLEMKTWLIPGNTSKPEDDHTVPLSDAMISILVRLRTEQPYDQGDFVFSSSRGKYPLTNFSKKKNAFLEEFNASLPPGPRGEPPRRWTWHDVRRTVRTQLEPIVSRREVAEAAIGHSKAGMDRIYNHYAYRREVRKAFNAWSDLLKKIETGTLTIEDWEH
;
A
#
# COMPACT_ATOMS: atom_id res chain seq x y z
N MET A 1 -17.97 -35.26 -56.02
CA MET A 1 -18.63 -34.51 -54.94
C MET A 1 -19.61 -33.56 -55.59
N GLN A 2 -20.87 -33.55 -55.15
CA GLN A 2 -21.89 -32.64 -55.68
C GLN A 2 -21.55 -31.21 -55.25
N ARG A 3 -21.41 -30.31 -56.22
CA ARG A 3 -21.15 -28.87 -56.00
C ARG A 3 -22.37 -28.11 -56.47
N GLU A 4 -22.80 -27.16 -55.66
CA GLU A 4 -23.97 -26.36 -55.94
C GLU A 4 -23.79 -24.94 -55.38
N ARG A 5 -24.47 -23.98 -56.00
CA ARG A 5 -24.50 -22.61 -55.48
C ARG A 5 -25.35 -22.58 -54.23
N LEU A 6 -24.72 -22.72 -53.07
CA LEU A 6 -25.44 -22.65 -51.81
C LEU A 6 -26.11 -21.27 -51.64
N HIS A 7 -27.36 -21.29 -51.21
CA HIS A 7 -28.14 -20.15 -50.76
C HIS A 7 -29.12 -20.64 -49.69
N ASP A 8 -29.58 -19.74 -48.82
CA ASP A 8 -30.26 -20.13 -47.58
C ASP A 8 -31.57 -20.88 -47.84
N ASP A 9 -32.31 -20.52 -48.88
CA ASP A 9 -33.55 -21.17 -49.29
C ASP A 9 -33.31 -22.63 -49.70
N LEU A 10 -32.36 -22.86 -50.63
CA LEU A 10 -31.94 -24.20 -51.03
C LEU A 10 -31.53 -25.05 -49.83
N ILE A 11 -30.74 -24.49 -48.90
CA ILE A 11 -30.31 -25.22 -47.71
C ILE A 11 -31.51 -25.54 -46.80
N GLY A 12 -32.49 -24.65 -46.71
CA GLY A 12 -33.76 -24.86 -46.01
C GLY A 12 -34.49 -26.12 -46.49
N ASP A 13 -34.56 -26.32 -47.80
CA ASP A 13 -35.32 -27.39 -48.45
C ASP A 13 -34.61 -28.76 -48.46
N LEU A 14 -33.31 -28.81 -48.13
CA LEU A 14 -32.56 -30.07 -48.08
C LEU A 14 -33.14 -31.06 -47.05
N ILE A 15 -33.43 -32.28 -47.48
CA ILE A 15 -34.04 -33.31 -46.64
C ILE A 15 -32.98 -33.99 -45.76
N PRO A 16 -33.15 -34.04 -44.42
CA PRO A 16 -32.32 -34.86 -43.55
C PRO A 16 -32.49 -36.35 -43.83
N THR A 17 -31.37 -37.06 -44.02
CA THR A 17 -31.35 -38.51 -44.23
C THR A 17 -30.62 -39.21 -43.08
N GLU A 18 -30.85 -40.52 -42.90
CA GLU A 18 -30.14 -41.32 -41.90
C GLU A 18 -28.62 -41.34 -42.14
N ARG A 19 -28.21 -41.45 -43.42
CA ARG A 19 -26.81 -41.29 -43.83
C ARG A 19 -26.51 -39.83 -44.05
N ARG A 20 -25.41 -39.34 -43.46
CA ARG A 20 -24.97 -37.95 -43.63
C ARG A 20 -24.45 -37.72 -45.05
N TYR A 21 -24.85 -36.63 -45.68
CA TYR A 21 -24.31 -36.17 -46.95
C TYR A 21 -23.81 -34.73 -46.86
N GLU A 22 -22.98 -34.35 -47.83
CA GLU A 22 -22.32 -33.05 -47.91
C GLU A 22 -22.55 -32.47 -49.32
N ILE A 23 -23.01 -31.22 -49.39
CA ILE A 23 -23.08 -30.46 -50.63
C ILE A 23 -22.03 -29.35 -50.55
N TYR A 24 -21.13 -29.32 -51.52
CA TYR A 24 -20.03 -28.35 -51.56
C TYR A 24 -20.49 -27.05 -52.21
N ASP A 25 -19.99 -25.93 -51.69
CA ASP A 25 -20.26 -24.62 -52.25
C ASP A 25 -19.50 -24.42 -53.56
N GLU A 26 -20.18 -23.81 -54.53
CA GLU A 26 -19.58 -23.44 -55.81
C GLU A 26 -18.54 -22.32 -55.64
N LYS A 27 -18.83 -21.30 -54.82
CA LYS A 27 -17.97 -20.10 -54.70
C LYS A 27 -16.73 -20.36 -53.84
N ILE A 28 -16.86 -21.18 -52.79
CA ILE A 28 -15.75 -21.58 -51.93
C ILE A 28 -15.61 -23.11 -52.00
N PRO A 29 -14.69 -23.64 -52.84
CA PRO A 29 -14.64 -25.06 -53.18
C PRO A 29 -14.45 -26.04 -52.02
N ASN A 30 -13.98 -25.56 -50.88
CA ASN A 30 -13.74 -26.34 -49.68
C ASN A 30 -14.75 -26.10 -48.56
N LEU A 31 -15.72 -25.22 -48.78
CA LEU A 31 -16.89 -25.05 -47.93
C LEU A 31 -17.95 -26.07 -48.33
N ALA A 32 -18.58 -26.72 -47.35
CA ALA A 32 -19.72 -27.59 -47.60
C ALA A 32 -20.79 -27.40 -46.52
N ILE A 33 -22.05 -27.61 -46.88
CA ILE A 33 -23.11 -27.84 -45.91
C ILE A 33 -23.20 -29.34 -45.65
N ARG A 34 -23.09 -29.74 -44.38
CA ARG A 34 -23.23 -31.12 -43.94
C ARG A 34 -24.61 -31.34 -43.35
N ILE A 35 -25.38 -32.22 -43.98
CA ILE A 35 -26.74 -32.56 -43.56
C ILE A 35 -26.66 -33.86 -42.75
N GLY A 36 -27.13 -33.81 -41.51
CA GLY A 36 -27.35 -35.00 -40.70
C GLY A 36 -28.80 -35.07 -40.21
N ALA A 37 -29.17 -36.20 -39.61
CA ALA A 37 -30.56 -36.50 -39.20
C ALA A 37 -31.28 -35.41 -38.38
N ARG A 38 -30.55 -34.54 -37.66
CA ARG A 38 -31.14 -33.49 -36.81
C ARG A 38 -30.63 -32.07 -37.07
N ARG A 39 -29.56 -31.91 -37.84
CA ARG A 39 -28.92 -30.59 -38.00
C ARG A 39 -28.21 -30.45 -39.34
N LYS A 40 -28.22 -29.22 -39.85
CA LYS A 40 -27.45 -28.78 -41.01
C LYS A 40 -26.29 -27.90 -40.50
N THR A 41 -25.06 -28.22 -40.87
CA THR A 41 -23.87 -27.54 -40.33
C THR A 41 -22.90 -27.23 -41.44
N PHE A 42 -22.52 -25.96 -41.58
CA PHE A 42 -21.46 -25.55 -42.48
C PHE A 42 -20.13 -26.09 -41.97
N VAL A 43 -19.35 -26.69 -42.85
CA VAL A 43 -18.03 -27.25 -42.56
C VAL A 43 -17.02 -26.77 -43.59
N LEU A 44 -15.82 -26.41 -43.13
CA LEU A 44 -14.65 -26.19 -43.97
C LEU A 44 -13.82 -27.47 -44.01
N VAL A 45 -13.51 -27.96 -45.20
CA VAL A 45 -12.71 -29.16 -45.42
C VAL A 45 -11.33 -28.75 -45.91
N ASN A 46 -10.33 -28.69 -45.03
CA ASN A 46 -8.99 -28.23 -45.41
C ASN A 46 -7.88 -29.01 -44.67
N ARG A 47 -6.63 -28.82 -45.09
CA ARG A 47 -5.44 -29.37 -44.44
C ARG A 47 -4.90 -28.35 -43.43
N PHE A 48 -5.40 -28.40 -42.19
CA PHE A 48 -5.02 -27.46 -41.14
C PHE A 48 -3.79 -27.90 -40.31
N SER A 49 -3.36 -29.16 -40.40
CA SER A 49 -2.18 -29.65 -39.66
C SER A 49 -0.98 -29.86 -40.56
N ALA A 50 0.22 -29.71 -39.99
CA ALA A 50 1.49 -30.01 -40.65
C ALA A 50 1.60 -31.46 -41.18
N ASN A 51 0.77 -32.37 -40.67
CA ASN A 51 0.76 -33.79 -41.05
C ASN A 51 0.00 -34.06 -42.37
N GLY A 52 -0.44 -33.02 -43.09
CA GLY A 52 -1.04 -33.12 -44.44
C GLY A 52 -2.44 -33.77 -44.50
N LYS A 53 -3.00 -34.20 -43.36
CA LYS A 53 -4.31 -34.85 -43.30
C LYS A 53 -5.44 -33.82 -43.47
N THR A 54 -6.36 -34.10 -44.38
CA THR A 54 -7.58 -33.31 -44.56
C THR A 54 -8.48 -33.48 -43.34
N VAL A 55 -8.83 -32.37 -42.69
CA VAL A 55 -9.69 -32.33 -41.51
C VAL A 55 -10.89 -31.42 -41.77
N ARG A 56 -12.01 -31.74 -41.11
CA ARG A 56 -13.25 -30.97 -41.21
C ARG A 56 -13.39 -30.08 -39.98
N ARG A 57 -13.63 -28.79 -40.17
CA ARG A 57 -13.91 -27.83 -39.10
C ARG A 57 -15.31 -27.25 -39.27
N ALA A 58 -16.14 -27.31 -38.24
CA ALA A 58 -17.48 -26.74 -38.28
C ALA A 58 -17.42 -25.21 -38.20
N ILE A 59 -18.06 -24.51 -39.13
CA ILE A 59 -18.14 -23.05 -39.20
C ILE A 59 -19.35 -22.52 -38.41
N GLY A 60 -20.48 -23.23 -38.49
CA GLY A 60 -21.75 -22.79 -37.89
C GLY A 60 -22.90 -23.71 -38.24
N ALA A 61 -23.97 -23.69 -37.44
CA ALA A 61 -25.20 -24.41 -37.71
C ALA A 61 -26.16 -23.52 -38.51
N PHE A 62 -26.87 -24.10 -39.48
CA PHE A 62 -27.98 -23.44 -40.17
C PHE A 62 -29.26 -23.67 -39.36
N PRO A 63 -30.15 -22.67 -39.18
CA PRO A 63 -30.14 -21.34 -39.79
C PRO A 63 -29.37 -20.25 -39.01
N GLN A 64 -28.72 -20.56 -37.88
CA GLN A 64 -28.03 -19.53 -37.06
C GLN A 64 -26.82 -18.89 -37.74
N THR A 65 -26.31 -19.50 -38.80
CA THR A 65 -25.26 -18.95 -39.67
C THR A 65 -25.79 -19.00 -41.09
N THR A 66 -25.86 -17.85 -41.75
CA THR A 66 -26.30 -17.76 -43.14
C THR A 66 -25.22 -18.25 -44.08
N THR A 67 -25.58 -18.57 -45.32
CA THR A 67 -24.61 -18.96 -46.36
C THR A 67 -23.60 -17.85 -46.62
N ALA A 68 -24.02 -16.58 -46.55
CA ALA A 68 -23.13 -15.44 -46.69
C ALA A 68 -22.10 -15.38 -45.56
N GLU A 69 -22.54 -15.51 -44.30
CA GLU A 69 -21.65 -15.56 -43.14
C GLU A 69 -20.71 -16.76 -43.17
N ALA A 70 -21.22 -17.94 -43.59
CA ALA A 70 -20.42 -19.14 -43.72
C ALA A 70 -19.30 -18.97 -44.77
N ARG A 71 -19.58 -18.27 -45.88
CA ARG A 71 -18.58 -17.94 -46.89
C ARG A 71 -17.52 -16.98 -46.37
N LEU A 72 -17.91 -15.93 -45.65
CA LEU A 72 -16.96 -14.98 -45.04
C LEU A 72 -16.01 -15.71 -44.07
N ARG A 73 -16.56 -16.49 -43.12
CA ARG A 73 -15.75 -17.27 -42.17
C ARG A 73 -14.85 -18.29 -42.86
N ALA A 74 -15.33 -18.92 -43.93
CA ALA A 74 -14.54 -19.86 -44.71
C ALA A 74 -13.35 -19.18 -45.42
N ALA A 75 -13.55 -17.99 -45.97
CA ALA A 75 -12.49 -17.19 -46.56
C ALA A 75 -11.41 -16.82 -45.53
N ASP A 76 -11.83 -16.34 -44.35
CA ASP A 76 -10.91 -16.00 -43.25
C ASP A 76 -10.09 -17.22 -42.80
N TRP A 77 -10.74 -18.37 -42.64
CA TRP A 77 -10.09 -19.61 -42.22
C TRP A 77 -9.13 -20.16 -43.30
N ASN A 78 -9.42 -19.92 -44.58
CA ASN A 78 -8.50 -20.22 -45.67
C ASN A 78 -7.25 -19.32 -45.64
N VAL A 79 -7.38 -18.06 -45.23
CA VAL A 79 -6.23 -17.17 -45.00
C VAL A 79 -5.38 -17.67 -43.82
N LEU A 80 -6.02 -18.00 -42.68
CA LEU A 80 -5.32 -18.55 -41.51
C LEU A 80 -4.55 -19.84 -41.83
N GLN A 81 -5.13 -20.70 -42.67
CA GLN A 81 -4.47 -21.92 -43.11
C GLN A 81 -3.22 -21.63 -43.96
N LYS A 82 -3.26 -20.63 -44.86
CA LYS A 82 -2.10 -20.25 -45.69
C LYS A 82 -0.90 -19.80 -44.86
N ILE A 83 -1.15 -19.21 -43.68
CA ILE A 83 -0.11 -18.80 -42.73
C ILE A 83 0.23 -19.89 -41.69
N GLY A 84 -0.28 -21.12 -41.88
CA GLY A 84 0.05 -22.27 -41.03
C GLY A 84 -0.67 -22.34 -39.68
N VAL A 85 -1.75 -21.56 -39.48
CA VAL A 85 -2.51 -21.49 -38.22
C VAL A 85 -3.82 -22.29 -38.36
N ASP A 86 -4.05 -23.26 -37.46
CA ASP A 86 -5.35 -23.96 -37.37
C ASP A 86 -6.38 -23.04 -36.68
N PRO A 87 -7.48 -22.66 -37.37
CA PRO A 87 -8.52 -21.80 -36.81
C PRO A 87 -9.13 -22.34 -35.51
N ALA A 88 -9.21 -23.66 -35.33
CA ALA A 88 -9.77 -24.26 -34.12
C ALA A 88 -8.84 -24.08 -32.91
N VAL A 89 -7.52 -24.13 -33.12
CA VAL A 89 -6.52 -23.89 -32.06
C VAL A 89 -6.55 -22.41 -31.65
N GLU A 90 -6.59 -21.52 -32.64
CA GLU A 90 -6.70 -20.07 -32.42
C GLU A 90 -7.99 -19.70 -31.68
N GLN A 91 -9.13 -20.28 -32.07
CA GLN A 91 -10.42 -20.00 -31.46
C GLN A 91 -10.54 -20.59 -30.05
N ALA A 92 -9.96 -21.78 -29.81
CA ALA A 92 -9.87 -22.36 -28.47
C ALA A 92 -8.93 -21.55 -27.55
N ALA A 93 -7.80 -21.08 -28.08
CA ALA A 93 -6.88 -20.21 -27.36
C ALA A 93 -7.53 -18.88 -26.99
N LYS A 94 -8.24 -18.24 -27.94
CA LYS A 94 -9.04 -17.02 -27.69
C LYS A 94 -10.11 -17.23 -26.63
N LYS A 95 -10.89 -18.33 -26.71
CA LYS A 95 -11.92 -18.64 -25.72
C LYS A 95 -11.35 -18.90 -24.33
N LYS A 96 -10.21 -19.60 -24.24
CA LYS A 96 -9.50 -19.84 -22.97
C LYS A 96 -8.93 -18.55 -22.40
N ALA A 97 -8.34 -17.69 -23.24
CA ALA A 97 -7.83 -16.39 -22.86
C ALA A 97 -8.96 -15.48 -22.36
N GLU A 98 -10.11 -15.47 -23.05
CA GLU A 98 -11.29 -14.69 -22.64
C GLU A 98 -11.89 -15.19 -21.33
N ALA A 99 -12.01 -16.51 -21.15
CA ALA A 99 -12.48 -17.09 -19.88
C ALA A 99 -11.53 -16.78 -18.70
N LEU A 100 -10.22 -16.72 -18.95
CA LEU A 100 -9.23 -16.33 -17.95
C LEU A 100 -9.26 -14.82 -17.68
N ARG A 101 -9.51 -14.00 -18.71
CA ARG A 101 -9.68 -12.55 -18.65
C ARG A 101 -10.87 -12.17 -17.76
N LEU A 102 -12.01 -12.84 -17.97
CA LEU A 102 -13.22 -12.67 -17.15
C LEU A 102 -13.04 -13.15 -15.70
N ARG A 103 -12.12 -14.10 -15.45
CA ARG A 103 -11.78 -14.57 -14.09
C ARG A 103 -10.73 -13.70 -13.38
N SER A 104 -10.07 -12.78 -14.08
CA SER A 104 -9.00 -11.93 -13.54
C SER A 104 -9.50 -10.51 -13.27
N THR A 105 -10.58 -10.40 -12.49
CA THR A 105 -11.16 -9.09 -12.15
C THR A 105 -10.21 -8.27 -11.27
N PHE A 106 -10.33 -6.95 -11.33
CA PHE A 106 -9.51 -6.06 -10.51
C PHE A 106 -9.58 -6.41 -9.01
N ARG A 107 -10.78 -6.72 -8.51
CA ARG A 107 -11.03 -7.15 -7.13
C ARG A 107 -10.16 -8.35 -6.75
N LEU A 108 -10.19 -9.41 -7.56
CA LEU A 108 -9.46 -10.65 -7.27
C LEU A 108 -7.95 -10.42 -7.28
N VAL A 109 -7.43 -9.67 -8.24
CA VAL A 109 -6.00 -9.34 -8.32
C VAL A 109 -5.54 -8.53 -7.10
N VAL A 110 -6.39 -7.63 -6.60
CA VAL A 110 -6.08 -6.83 -5.41
C VAL A 110 -6.17 -7.67 -4.13
N GLU A 111 -7.09 -8.63 -4.03
CA GLU A 111 -7.12 -9.59 -2.92
C GLU A 111 -5.88 -10.50 -2.93
N ASP A 112 -5.43 -10.96 -4.10
CA ASP A 112 -4.14 -11.66 -4.23
C ASP A 112 -2.97 -10.78 -3.79
N TYR A 113 -3.01 -9.49 -4.09
CA TYR A 113 -2.00 -8.54 -3.62
C TYR A 113 -2.05 -8.39 -2.10
N ILE A 114 -3.24 -8.32 -1.50
CA ILE A 114 -3.40 -8.27 -0.04
C ILE A 114 -2.82 -9.54 0.60
N ALA A 115 -3.09 -10.72 0.04
CA ALA A 115 -2.50 -11.98 0.51
C ALA A 115 -0.97 -12.03 0.33
N TYR A 116 -0.44 -11.31 -0.65
CA TYR A 116 1.00 -11.15 -0.88
C TYR A 116 1.66 -10.14 0.08
N LEU A 117 0.94 -9.15 0.63
CA LEU A 117 1.53 -8.10 1.47
C LEU A 117 2.38 -8.61 2.65
N PRO A 118 2.00 -9.67 3.39
CA PRO A 118 2.80 -10.23 4.47
C PRO A 118 4.08 -10.93 3.99
N LEU A 119 4.08 -11.44 2.75
CA LEU A 119 5.24 -12.11 2.13
C LEU A 119 6.28 -11.12 1.62
N ARG A 120 5.92 -9.85 1.51
CA ARG A 120 6.83 -8.81 1.03
C ARG A 120 7.88 -8.53 2.09
N GLU A 121 9.15 -8.68 1.69
CA GLU A 121 10.28 -8.29 2.52
C GLU A 121 10.10 -6.89 3.11
N ARG A 122 10.32 -6.77 4.41
CA ARG A 122 10.33 -5.50 5.15
C ARG A 122 8.99 -4.75 5.21
N ASN A 123 7.86 -5.40 4.91
CA ASN A 123 6.54 -4.78 5.03
C ASN A 123 5.93 -4.91 6.44
N ARG A 124 6.39 -4.06 7.37
CA ARG A 124 5.88 -4.01 8.76
C ARG A 124 4.48 -3.36 8.90
N SER A 125 3.88 -2.94 7.79
CA SER A 125 2.56 -2.26 7.76
C SER A 125 1.56 -3.02 6.89
N SER A 126 1.75 -4.34 6.70
CA SER A 126 0.87 -5.20 5.88
C SER A 126 -0.59 -5.06 6.27
N ASP A 127 -0.90 -5.12 7.56
CA ASP A 127 -2.28 -5.08 8.06
C ASP A 127 -2.92 -3.70 7.87
N GLU A 128 -2.17 -2.63 8.14
CA GLU A 128 -2.63 -1.25 7.92
C GLU A 128 -2.87 -0.96 6.44
N ASP A 129 -1.99 -1.46 5.56
CA ASP A 129 -2.14 -1.30 4.13
C ASP A 129 -3.27 -2.16 3.57
N ALA A 130 -3.45 -3.40 4.05
CA ALA A 130 -4.59 -4.24 3.70
C ALA A 130 -5.92 -3.60 4.12
N ALA A 131 -6.01 -3.10 5.36
CA ALA A 131 -7.18 -2.38 5.85
C ALA A 131 -7.46 -1.12 5.01
N PHE A 132 -6.41 -0.37 4.65
CA PHE A 132 -6.54 0.81 3.80
C PHE A 132 -7.06 0.46 2.40
N ILE A 133 -6.51 -0.59 1.77
CA ILE A 133 -6.93 -1.08 0.44
C ILE A 133 -8.41 -1.49 0.49
N ARG A 134 -8.82 -2.28 1.49
CA ARG A 134 -10.22 -2.69 1.64
C ARG A 134 -11.16 -1.49 1.78
N ALA A 135 -10.80 -0.52 2.62
CA ALA A 135 -11.65 0.62 2.90
C ALA A 135 -11.74 1.65 1.75
N ASN A 136 -10.70 1.79 0.92
CA ASN A 136 -10.59 2.89 -0.05
C ASN A 136 -10.46 2.45 -1.52
N ILE A 137 -9.97 1.24 -1.80
CA ILE A 137 -9.77 0.72 -3.16
C ILE A 137 -10.82 -0.33 -3.50
N LEU A 138 -11.06 -1.30 -2.60
CA LEU A 138 -12.06 -2.36 -2.76
C LEU A 138 -13.47 -1.97 -2.29
N ASN A 139 -13.71 -0.68 -2.08
CA ASN A 139 -15.00 -0.20 -1.61
C ASN A 139 -16.00 -0.13 -2.78
N PRO A 140 -17.04 -0.98 -2.83
CA PRO A 140 -17.97 -1.05 -3.95
C PRO A 140 -18.81 0.22 -4.12
N THR A 141 -18.97 1.01 -3.06
CA THR A 141 -19.70 2.29 -3.14
C THR A 141 -18.88 3.39 -3.83
N ARG A 142 -17.56 3.21 -3.98
CA ARG A 142 -16.65 4.24 -4.50
C ARG A 142 -15.92 3.81 -5.76
N ASN A 143 -15.76 2.51 -5.94
CA ASN A 143 -15.08 1.92 -7.08
C ASN A 143 -16.07 1.08 -7.88
N SER A 144 -16.49 1.61 -9.04
CA SER A 144 -17.48 0.99 -9.92
C SER A 144 -16.90 -0.11 -10.82
N TRP A 145 -15.57 -0.22 -10.90
CA TRP A 145 -14.88 -1.10 -11.85
C TRP A 145 -14.18 -2.29 -11.15
N LEU A 146 -14.62 -2.63 -9.93
CA LEU A 146 -14.05 -3.74 -9.15
C LEU A 146 -14.15 -5.09 -9.86
N ASP A 147 -15.26 -5.33 -10.53
CA ASP A 147 -15.57 -6.62 -11.15
C ASP A 147 -15.22 -6.64 -12.65
N ASN A 148 -14.66 -5.55 -13.17
CA ASN A 148 -14.10 -5.49 -14.51
C ASN A 148 -12.77 -6.27 -14.56
N PRO A 149 -12.44 -6.91 -15.70
CA PRO A 149 -11.11 -7.47 -15.93
C PRO A 149 -10.02 -6.41 -15.70
N ILE A 150 -8.95 -6.76 -14.98
CA ILE A 150 -7.86 -5.80 -14.72
C ILE A 150 -7.22 -5.24 -16.01
N SER A 151 -7.25 -6.03 -17.08
CA SER A 151 -6.75 -5.65 -18.41
C SER A 151 -7.56 -4.55 -19.09
N GLU A 152 -8.80 -4.30 -18.64
CA GLU A 152 -9.69 -3.28 -19.20
C GLU A 152 -9.70 -1.98 -18.37
N ILE A 153 -9.02 -1.96 -17.22
CA ILE A 153 -8.96 -0.76 -16.37
C ILE A 153 -8.08 0.30 -17.04
N THR A 154 -8.63 1.49 -17.22
CA THR A 154 -7.92 2.63 -17.83
C THR A 154 -7.34 3.56 -16.77
N ASP A 155 -6.48 4.48 -17.20
CA ASP A 155 -6.05 5.63 -16.39
C ASP A 155 -7.22 6.53 -16.01
N ASP A 156 -8.19 6.77 -16.90
CA ASP A 156 -9.40 7.54 -16.61
C ASP A 156 -10.22 6.94 -15.45
N ASN A 157 -10.34 5.61 -15.38
CA ASN A 157 -11.02 4.93 -14.27
C ASN A 157 -10.34 5.24 -12.93
N VAL A 158 -9.01 5.20 -12.90
CA VAL A 158 -8.21 5.46 -11.70
C VAL A 158 -8.18 6.95 -11.37
N ALA A 159 -8.06 7.82 -12.37
CA ALA A 159 -8.09 9.27 -12.21
C ALA A 159 -9.42 9.70 -11.59
N SER A 160 -10.54 9.22 -12.11
CA SER A 160 -11.89 9.49 -11.60
C SER A 160 -12.04 9.10 -10.12
N LEU A 161 -11.57 7.91 -9.73
CA LEU A 161 -11.59 7.47 -8.33
C LEU A 161 -10.78 8.42 -7.44
N VAL A 162 -9.58 8.80 -7.87
CA VAL A 162 -8.67 9.67 -7.12
C VAL A 162 -9.22 11.10 -7.01
N GLU A 163 -9.83 11.62 -8.06
CA GLU A 163 -10.47 12.94 -8.10
C GLU A 163 -11.69 13.00 -7.19
N SER A 164 -12.51 11.95 -7.15
CA SER A 164 -13.66 11.88 -6.23
C SER A 164 -13.22 12.02 -4.75
N LEU A 165 -12.07 11.43 -4.39
CA LEU A 165 -11.50 11.56 -3.04
C LEU A 165 -10.95 12.98 -2.80
N LYS A 166 -10.36 13.59 -3.81
CA LYS A 166 -9.87 14.98 -3.74
C LYS A 166 -11.02 15.96 -3.57
N ALA A 167 -12.10 15.82 -4.34
CA ALA A 167 -13.30 16.66 -4.29
C ALA A 167 -13.99 16.63 -2.91
N ARG A 168 -13.91 15.49 -2.22
CA ARG A 168 -14.40 15.33 -0.83
C ARG A 168 -13.50 15.97 0.24
N GLY A 169 -12.41 16.62 -0.13
CA GLY A 169 -11.47 17.25 0.80
C GLY A 169 -10.47 16.28 1.45
N VAL A 170 -10.49 14.98 1.12
CA VAL A 170 -9.57 13.97 1.68
C VAL A 170 -8.31 13.78 0.82
N SER A 171 -7.60 14.88 0.53
CA SER A 171 -6.42 14.88 -0.36
C SER A 171 -5.30 13.93 0.06
N THR A 172 -5.06 13.74 1.36
CA THR A 172 -4.07 12.78 1.86
C THR A 172 -4.46 11.34 1.52
N THR A 173 -5.75 11.01 1.64
CA THR A 173 -6.29 9.71 1.25
C THR A 173 -6.18 9.52 -0.25
N ALA A 174 -6.54 10.52 -1.05
CA ALA A 174 -6.37 10.49 -2.52
C ALA A 174 -4.91 10.20 -2.93
N TYR A 175 -3.94 10.88 -2.30
CA TYR A 175 -2.52 10.63 -2.51
C TYR A 175 -2.11 9.20 -2.16
N LYS A 176 -2.55 8.69 -0.98
CA LYS A 176 -2.23 7.31 -0.56
C LYS A 176 -2.89 6.28 -1.49
N THR A 177 -4.14 6.51 -1.93
CA THR A 177 -4.86 5.66 -2.88
C THR A 177 -4.11 5.55 -4.21
N LEU A 178 -3.74 6.67 -4.84
CA LEU A 178 -2.98 6.64 -6.11
C LEU A 178 -1.65 5.90 -5.93
N LYS A 179 -0.91 6.17 -4.85
CA LYS A 179 0.36 5.49 -4.57
C LYS A 179 0.18 3.98 -4.42
N MET A 180 -0.87 3.55 -3.75
CA MET A 180 -1.16 2.13 -3.53
C MET A 180 -1.59 1.44 -4.82
N LEU A 181 -2.48 2.06 -5.61
CA LEU A 181 -2.86 1.57 -6.93
C LEU A 181 -1.65 1.40 -7.84
N ARG A 182 -0.77 2.41 -7.93
CA ARG A 182 0.50 2.29 -8.68
C ARG A 182 1.35 1.10 -8.22
N THR A 183 1.39 0.84 -6.92
CA THR A 183 2.13 -0.30 -6.36
C THR A 183 1.49 -1.63 -6.76
N ILE A 184 0.16 -1.73 -6.69
CA ILE A 184 -0.62 -2.91 -7.10
C ILE A 184 -0.43 -3.20 -8.59
N PHE A 185 -0.59 -2.20 -9.46
CA PHE A 185 -0.41 -2.38 -10.90
C PHE A 185 1.03 -2.73 -11.28
N ASN A 186 2.03 -2.13 -10.61
CA ASN A 186 3.43 -2.53 -10.82
C ASN A 186 3.69 -3.98 -10.38
N TRP A 187 3.07 -4.43 -9.29
CA TRP A 187 3.15 -5.82 -8.85
C TRP A 187 2.41 -6.77 -9.81
N ALA A 188 1.25 -6.38 -10.34
CA ALA A 188 0.49 -7.14 -11.32
C ALA A 188 1.27 -7.30 -12.65
N MET A 189 2.11 -6.33 -12.98
CA MET A 189 2.98 -6.34 -14.17
C MET A 189 4.20 -7.27 -14.07
N LEU A 190 4.44 -7.94 -12.94
CA LEU A 190 5.55 -8.89 -12.82
C LEU A 190 5.43 -10.00 -13.89
N PRO A 191 6.54 -10.47 -14.50
CA PRO A 191 6.50 -11.45 -15.58
C PRO A 191 5.74 -12.74 -15.24
N SER A 192 5.82 -13.17 -13.98
CA SER A 192 5.10 -14.33 -13.46
C SER A 192 3.58 -14.13 -13.46
N ARG A 193 3.07 -12.90 -13.38
CA ARG A 193 1.62 -12.61 -13.20
C ARG A 193 0.97 -12.05 -14.45
N ARG A 194 1.63 -11.10 -15.12
CA ARG A 194 1.02 -10.29 -16.20
C ARG A 194 0.38 -11.13 -17.31
N LYS A 195 1.01 -12.26 -17.68
CA LYS A 195 0.49 -13.19 -18.71
C LYS A 195 -0.77 -13.93 -18.23
N MET A 196 -0.82 -14.29 -16.94
CA MET A 196 -1.96 -15.02 -16.36
C MET A 196 -3.20 -14.14 -16.24
N ILE A 197 -3.02 -12.85 -15.96
CA ILE A 197 -4.12 -11.89 -15.77
C ILE A 197 -4.46 -11.09 -17.04
N GLY A 198 -3.79 -11.37 -18.17
CA GLY A 198 -4.02 -10.68 -19.44
C GLY A 198 -3.59 -9.21 -19.48
N LEU A 199 -2.76 -8.76 -18.53
CA LEU A 199 -2.32 -7.38 -18.44
C LEU A 199 -1.08 -7.15 -19.32
N GLN A 200 -1.27 -6.51 -20.48
CA GLN A 200 -0.19 -6.29 -21.46
C GLN A 200 0.69 -5.09 -21.09
N HIS A 201 0.10 -4.02 -20.56
CA HIS A 201 0.78 -2.80 -20.16
C HIS A 201 0.19 -2.27 -18.83
N ASN A 202 0.92 -1.40 -18.13
CA ASN A 202 0.41 -0.74 -16.93
C ASN A 202 -0.40 0.52 -17.35
N PRO A 203 -1.73 0.55 -17.17
CA PRO A 203 -2.56 1.67 -17.62
C PRO A 203 -2.25 2.97 -16.87
N ILE A 204 -1.75 2.89 -15.64
CA ILE A 204 -1.49 4.06 -14.78
C ILE A 204 -0.01 4.38 -14.60
N ARG A 205 0.85 3.90 -15.50
CA ARG A 205 2.30 4.13 -15.42
C ARG A 205 2.62 5.63 -15.30
N ASP A 206 1.94 6.43 -16.12
CA ASP A 206 2.21 7.85 -16.31
C ASP A 206 1.29 8.74 -15.43
N LEU A 207 0.29 8.15 -14.77
CA LEU A 207 -0.60 8.81 -13.82
C LEU A 207 0.10 9.09 -12.48
N THR A 208 0.81 10.22 -12.41
CA THR A 208 1.60 10.60 -11.22
C THR A 208 0.83 11.48 -10.25
N PRO A 209 1.22 11.53 -8.96
CA PRO A 209 0.64 12.49 -8.02
C PRO A 209 0.74 13.94 -8.49
N ARG A 210 1.84 14.31 -9.18
CA ARG A 210 2.03 15.66 -9.74
C ARG A 210 0.97 15.97 -10.81
N LEU A 211 0.73 15.03 -11.73
CA LEU A 211 -0.29 15.17 -12.77
C LEU A 211 -1.69 15.39 -12.18
N MET A 212 -2.03 14.64 -11.12
CA MET A 212 -3.32 14.75 -10.42
C MET A 212 -3.43 15.97 -9.47
N GLY A 213 -2.41 16.85 -9.44
CA GLY A 213 -2.33 17.97 -8.51
C GLY A 213 -2.34 17.55 -7.04
N LEU A 214 -1.85 16.34 -6.74
CA LEU A 214 -1.74 15.79 -5.39
C LEU A 214 -0.37 16.09 -4.83
N ARG A 215 -0.33 16.80 -3.70
CA ARG A 215 0.90 17.07 -2.97
C ARG A 215 0.88 16.36 -1.63
N LYS A 216 1.99 15.69 -1.30
CA LYS A 216 2.23 15.24 0.08
C LYS A 216 2.42 16.49 0.93
N ARG A 217 1.44 16.84 1.77
CA ARG A 217 1.60 17.91 2.75
C ARG A 217 2.66 17.46 3.77
N SER A 218 3.88 18.02 3.68
CA SER A 218 4.87 17.89 4.74
C SER A 218 4.36 18.66 5.95
N ARG A 219 4.08 17.97 7.05
CA ARG A 219 3.85 18.66 8.33
C ARG A 219 5.19 19.26 8.77
N THR A 220 5.23 20.57 8.95
CA THR A 220 6.39 21.32 9.48
C THR A 220 6.21 21.72 10.93
N ARG A 221 5.12 21.27 11.56
CA ARG A 221 4.72 21.69 12.89
C ARG A 221 5.74 21.24 13.96
N VAL A 222 6.12 22.19 14.81
CA VAL A 222 6.78 21.99 16.11
C VAL A 222 5.90 22.57 17.21
N LEU A 223 6.06 22.10 18.43
CA LEU A 223 5.43 22.66 19.62
C LEU A 223 6.26 23.85 20.10
N ASP A 224 5.60 24.94 20.51
CA ASP A 224 6.25 26.03 21.23
C ASP A 224 6.38 25.71 22.74
N TYR A 225 7.02 26.58 23.52
CA TYR A 225 7.23 26.36 24.95
C TYR A 225 5.92 26.25 25.77
N ARG A 226 4.84 26.92 25.34
CA ARG A 226 3.52 26.84 26.00
C ARG A 226 2.87 25.50 25.70
N GLU A 227 2.95 25.06 24.45
CA GLU A 227 2.51 23.73 24.02
C GLU A 227 3.34 22.62 24.68
N ILE A 228 4.64 22.81 24.90
CA ILE A 228 5.47 21.87 25.67
C ILE A 228 5.02 21.82 27.13
N ARG A 229 4.77 22.96 27.78
CA ARG A 229 4.23 23.00 29.15
C ARG A 229 2.90 22.26 29.24
N ALA A 230 1.98 22.54 28.32
CA ALA A 230 0.69 21.87 28.24
C ALA A 230 0.84 20.36 28.00
N PHE A 231 1.82 19.94 27.21
CA PHE A 231 2.15 18.53 27.01
C PHE A 231 2.61 17.86 28.31
N LEU A 232 3.49 18.51 29.08
CA LEU A 232 3.98 17.99 30.35
C LEU A 232 2.86 17.89 31.39
N ALA A 233 2.00 18.91 31.50
CA ALA A 233 0.82 18.89 32.35
C ALA A 233 -0.14 17.75 31.96
N ALA A 234 -0.45 17.61 30.66
CA ALA A 234 -1.29 16.54 30.16
C ALA A 234 -0.70 15.15 30.41
N ALA A 235 0.61 14.99 30.26
CA ALA A 235 1.30 13.75 30.62
C ALA A 235 1.16 13.45 32.12
N ALA A 236 1.32 14.45 32.99
CA ALA A 236 1.17 14.31 34.43
C ALA A 236 -0.25 13.87 34.83
N ALA A 237 -1.29 14.35 34.15
CA ALA A 237 -2.67 13.97 34.42
C ALA A 237 -3.03 12.53 33.98
N THR A 238 -2.21 11.89 33.14
CA THR A 238 -2.47 10.51 32.70
C THR A 238 -2.11 9.46 33.77
N PRO A 239 -2.68 8.22 33.69
CA PRO A 239 -2.30 7.14 34.59
C PRO A 239 -0.78 6.88 34.59
N PRO A 240 -0.19 6.40 35.71
CA PRO A 240 1.26 6.35 35.90
C PRO A 240 2.06 5.78 34.72
N ALA A 241 1.64 4.63 34.17
CA ALA A 241 2.32 4.02 33.03
C ALA A 241 2.37 4.93 31.78
N TYR A 242 1.27 5.63 31.48
CA TYR A 242 1.21 6.58 30.36
C TYR A 242 1.98 7.87 30.66
N ARG A 243 1.91 8.37 31.90
CA ARG A 243 2.64 9.55 32.36
C ARG A 243 4.12 9.43 32.06
N HIS A 244 4.73 8.33 32.50
CA HIS A 244 6.16 8.11 32.31
C HIS A 244 6.52 7.82 30.84
N CYS A 245 5.64 7.15 30.09
CA CYS A 245 5.83 6.94 28.66
C CYS A 245 5.82 8.26 27.88
N PHE A 246 4.89 9.18 28.16
CA PHE A 246 4.84 10.49 27.51
C PHE A 246 5.97 11.41 27.97
N ARG A 247 6.39 11.33 29.24
CA ARG A 247 7.61 12.02 29.69
C ARG A 247 8.84 11.51 28.92
N ALA A 248 9.02 10.20 28.82
CA ALA A 248 10.10 9.60 28.04
C ALA A 248 10.05 9.98 26.55
N LEU A 249 8.84 10.13 25.97
CA LEU A 249 8.67 10.57 24.58
C LEU A 249 9.29 11.94 24.34
N ILE A 250 9.02 12.91 25.22
CA ILE A 250 9.54 14.27 25.05
C ILE A 250 11.01 14.38 25.50
N GLU A 251 11.45 13.63 26.51
CA GLU A 251 12.85 13.61 26.97
C GLU A 251 13.80 13.03 25.91
N THR A 252 13.35 12.03 25.13
CA THR A 252 14.22 11.29 24.20
C THR A 252 13.99 11.60 22.72
N GLY A 253 12.83 12.18 22.35
CA GLY A 253 12.46 12.42 20.95
C GLY A 253 12.29 11.15 20.11
N GLN A 254 12.22 9.96 20.72
CA GLN A 254 12.02 8.70 19.99
C GLN A 254 10.57 8.54 19.52
N ARG A 255 10.30 7.57 18.67
CA ARG A 255 8.93 7.33 18.18
C ARG A 255 8.10 6.76 19.32
N ILE A 256 6.84 7.18 19.45
CA ILE A 256 5.93 6.67 20.50
C ILE A 256 5.85 5.14 20.55
N GLY A 257 5.91 4.46 19.39
CA GLY A 257 5.92 3.00 19.34
C GLY A 257 7.26 2.35 19.72
N GLU A 258 8.38 3.08 19.70
CA GLU A 258 9.66 2.63 20.27
C GLU A 258 9.64 2.82 21.77
N VAL A 259 9.28 4.02 22.23
CA VAL A 259 9.20 4.37 23.66
C VAL A 259 8.25 3.44 24.39
N SER A 260 7.06 3.17 23.84
CA SER A 260 6.08 2.29 24.47
C SER A 260 6.52 0.83 24.58
N ARG A 261 7.52 0.42 23.78
CA ARG A 261 8.09 -0.92 23.75
C ARG A 261 9.48 -0.97 24.39
N MET A 262 9.90 0.09 25.06
CA MET A 262 11.13 0.12 25.85
C MET A 262 11.15 -1.04 26.84
N ARG A 263 12.28 -1.74 26.89
CA ARG A 263 12.50 -2.93 27.71
C ARG A 263 13.64 -2.72 28.68
N TRP A 264 13.52 -3.28 29.88
CA TRP A 264 14.58 -3.25 30.87
C TRP A 264 15.83 -3.98 30.37
N SER A 265 15.67 -5.09 29.66
CA SER A 265 16.76 -5.85 29.03
C SER A 265 17.59 -5.05 28.00
N TYR A 266 17.08 -3.91 27.52
CA TYR A 266 17.77 -3.04 26.57
C TYR A 266 18.29 -1.74 27.19
N ILE A 267 18.19 -1.59 28.51
CA ILE A 267 18.69 -0.41 29.22
C ILE A 267 19.95 -0.80 29.97
N ASP A 268 21.02 -0.09 29.68
CA ASP A 268 22.23 -0.11 30.48
C ASP A 268 22.20 1.13 31.39
N LEU A 269 21.95 0.91 32.69
CA LEU A 269 21.88 1.98 33.68
C LEU A 269 23.27 2.52 34.06
N GLU A 270 24.34 1.74 33.88
CA GLU A 270 25.72 2.14 34.18
C GLU A 270 26.25 3.04 33.06
N MET A 271 26.17 2.57 31.82
CA MET A 271 26.52 3.37 30.64
C MET A 271 25.45 4.43 30.31
N LYS A 272 24.30 4.36 30.97
CA LYS A 272 23.16 5.26 30.81
C LYS A 272 22.70 5.35 29.36
N THR A 273 22.48 4.18 28.75
CA THR A 273 22.05 4.04 27.36
C THR A 273 20.84 3.12 27.22
N TRP A 274 20.08 3.33 26.15
CA TRP A 274 18.96 2.49 25.76
C TRP A 274 19.14 2.00 24.32
N LEU A 275 19.16 0.69 24.12
CA LEU A 275 19.20 0.07 22.81
C LEU A 275 17.80 -0.06 22.20
N ILE A 276 17.62 0.48 21.00
CA ILE A 276 16.45 0.24 20.15
C ILE A 276 16.89 -0.69 19.02
N PRO A 277 16.49 -1.97 19.04
CA PRO A 277 16.90 -2.90 18.00
C PRO A 277 16.33 -2.54 16.62
N GLY A 278 17.14 -2.67 15.56
CA GLY A 278 16.75 -2.34 14.18
C GLY A 278 15.58 -3.17 13.64
N ASN A 279 15.26 -4.31 14.27
CA ASN A 279 14.09 -5.13 13.97
C ASN A 279 12.75 -4.53 14.49
N THR A 280 12.80 -3.51 15.36
CA THR A 280 11.60 -2.86 15.94
C THR A 280 11.26 -1.49 15.33
N SER A 281 12.17 -0.82 14.62
CA SER A 281 11.92 0.50 14.01
C SER A 281 12.62 0.76 12.66
N LYS A 282 12.40 1.94 12.06
CA LYS A 282 13.03 2.41 10.80
C LYS A 282 14.20 3.32 11.22
N PRO A 283 15.43 2.83 11.37
CA PRO A 283 16.27 2.19 10.34
C PRO A 283 16.58 0.70 10.63
N GLU A 284 17.23 0.02 9.69
CA GLU A 284 17.62 -1.41 9.79
C GLU A 284 18.71 -1.68 10.83
N ASP A 285 19.36 -0.62 11.31
CA ASP A 285 20.45 -0.68 12.27
C ASP A 285 19.97 -0.46 13.70
N ASP A 286 20.63 -1.12 14.64
CA ASP A 286 20.47 -0.88 16.05
C ASP A 286 20.78 0.58 16.41
N HIS A 287 19.88 1.21 17.16
CA HIS A 287 20.04 2.58 17.61
C HIS A 287 20.23 2.64 19.12
N THR A 288 21.43 2.96 19.56
CA THR A 288 21.72 3.21 20.97
C THR A 288 21.46 4.68 21.30
N VAL A 289 20.44 4.94 22.12
CA VAL A 289 20.03 6.25 22.62
C VAL A 289 20.73 6.53 23.95
N PRO A 290 21.61 7.52 24.06
CA PRO A 290 22.08 8.01 25.36
C PRO A 290 20.92 8.64 26.14
N LEU A 291 20.84 8.41 27.45
CA LEU A 291 19.73 8.89 28.28
C LEU A 291 20.18 10.02 29.19
N SER A 292 19.45 11.13 29.27
CA SER A 292 19.77 12.22 30.21
C SER A 292 19.75 11.74 31.67
N ASP A 293 20.42 12.47 32.56
CA ASP A 293 20.40 12.18 34.00
C ASP A 293 18.98 12.29 34.59
N ALA A 294 18.14 13.18 34.04
CA ALA A 294 16.71 13.24 34.37
C ALA A 294 15.97 11.96 33.97
N MET A 295 16.21 11.44 32.75
CA MET A 295 15.57 10.20 32.29
C MET A 295 16.05 8.98 33.08
N ILE A 296 17.35 8.90 33.40
CA ILE A 296 17.89 7.85 34.27
C ILE A 296 17.26 7.89 35.66
N SER A 297 17.09 9.08 36.25
CA SER A 297 16.44 9.23 37.55
C SER A 297 14.99 8.71 37.54
N ILE A 298 14.26 8.97 36.45
CA ILE A 298 12.90 8.42 36.25
C ILE A 298 12.94 6.90 36.16
N LEU A 299 13.87 6.33 35.38
CA LEU A 299 13.99 4.88 35.21
C LEU A 299 14.38 4.17 36.51
N VAL A 300 15.36 4.71 37.25
CA VAL A 300 15.78 4.14 38.53
C VAL A 300 14.61 4.10 39.51
N ARG A 301 13.88 5.22 39.65
CA ARG A 301 12.69 5.27 40.52
C ARG A 301 11.62 4.25 40.09
N LEU A 302 11.33 4.18 38.79
CA LEU A 302 10.38 3.21 38.27
C LEU A 302 10.80 1.76 38.57
N ARG A 303 12.09 1.48 38.48
CA ARG A 303 12.62 0.13 38.74
C ARG A 303 12.51 -0.26 40.20
N THR A 304 12.73 0.68 41.13
CA THR A 304 12.59 0.43 42.58
C THR A 304 11.12 0.32 43.03
N GLU A 305 10.21 1.02 42.38
CA GLU A 305 8.76 0.94 42.68
C GLU A 305 8.09 -0.30 42.07
N GLN A 306 8.74 -0.97 41.12
CA GLN A 306 8.20 -2.16 40.46
C GLN A 306 8.37 -3.42 41.31
N PRO A 307 7.38 -4.34 41.31
CA PRO A 307 7.48 -5.59 42.05
C PRO A 307 8.53 -6.52 41.41
N TYR A 308 9.02 -7.49 42.19
CA TYR A 308 10.04 -8.44 41.74
C TYR A 308 9.61 -9.26 40.51
N ASP A 309 8.32 -9.56 40.37
CA ASP A 309 7.73 -10.32 39.25
C ASP A 309 7.40 -9.46 38.02
N GLN A 310 7.86 -8.21 37.98
CA GLN A 310 7.65 -7.29 36.88
C GLN A 310 8.27 -7.83 35.58
N GLY A 311 7.46 -7.83 34.50
CA GLY A 311 7.94 -8.18 33.16
C GLY A 311 8.88 -7.15 32.54
N ASP A 312 9.35 -7.46 31.34
CA ASP A 312 10.45 -6.73 30.69
C ASP A 312 10.07 -5.32 30.20
N PHE A 313 8.79 -5.03 29.94
CA PHE A 313 8.39 -3.71 29.44
C PHE A 313 8.40 -2.64 30.53
N VAL A 314 9.14 -1.54 30.28
CA VAL A 314 9.29 -0.41 31.19
C VAL A 314 7.96 0.30 31.42
N PHE A 315 7.24 0.60 30.34
CA PHE A 315 5.94 1.24 30.39
C PHE A 315 4.84 0.22 30.10
N SER A 316 4.07 -0.14 31.12
CA SER A 316 3.03 -1.16 31.00
C SER A 316 1.93 -0.99 32.03
N SER A 317 0.68 -1.23 31.61
CA SER A 317 -0.47 -1.40 32.50
C SER A 317 -0.74 -2.86 32.88
N SER A 318 0.16 -3.78 32.51
CA SER A 318 0.04 -5.23 32.72
C SER A 318 1.26 -5.80 33.46
N ARG A 319 1.81 -5.03 34.40
CA ARG A 319 3.02 -5.37 35.18
C ARG A 319 4.19 -5.82 34.28
N GLY A 320 4.42 -5.09 33.20
CA GLY A 320 5.56 -5.33 32.30
C GLY A 320 5.39 -6.49 31.31
N LYS A 321 4.22 -7.16 31.28
CA LYS A 321 3.98 -8.27 30.34
C LYS A 321 3.74 -7.80 28.91
N TYR A 322 2.95 -6.73 28.74
CA TYR A 322 2.63 -6.17 27.44
C TYR A 322 2.95 -4.66 27.39
N PRO A 323 3.42 -4.15 26.24
CA PRO A 323 3.68 -2.72 26.08
C PRO A 323 2.37 -1.95 26.05
N LEU A 324 2.44 -0.65 26.32
CA LEU A 324 1.30 0.24 26.08
C LEU A 324 0.97 0.28 24.57
N THR A 325 -0.33 0.26 24.26
CA THR A 325 -0.87 0.27 22.89
C THR A 325 -2.01 1.29 22.77
N ASN A 326 -2.61 1.42 21.58
CA ASN A 326 -3.81 2.23 21.34
C ASN A 326 -3.67 3.75 21.64
N PHE A 327 -2.49 4.32 21.44
CA PHE A 327 -2.22 5.75 21.62
C PHE A 327 -3.15 6.67 20.82
N SER A 328 -3.69 6.22 19.68
CA SER A 328 -4.66 6.99 18.89
C SER A 328 -6.00 7.14 19.61
N LYS A 329 -6.48 6.09 20.29
CA LYS A 329 -7.76 6.11 21.05
C LYS A 329 -7.61 6.91 22.34
N LYS A 330 -6.47 6.78 23.02
CA LYS A 330 -6.16 7.51 24.26
C LYS A 330 -5.78 8.98 24.03
N LYS A 331 -5.64 9.41 22.77
CA LYS A 331 -5.25 10.76 22.43
C LYS A 331 -6.31 11.81 22.77
N ASN A 332 -7.60 11.47 22.75
CA ASN A 332 -8.65 12.47 22.99
C ASN A 332 -8.59 13.03 24.41
N ALA A 333 -8.56 12.17 25.43
CA ALA A 333 -8.42 12.60 26.83
C ALA A 333 -7.10 13.37 27.06
N PHE A 334 -6.00 12.93 26.43
CA PHE A 334 -4.74 13.69 26.49
C PHE A 334 -4.88 15.08 25.86
N LEU A 335 -5.58 15.18 24.73
CA LEU A 335 -5.79 16.45 24.03
C LEU A 335 -6.74 17.38 24.79
N GLU A 336 -7.72 16.84 25.50
CA GLU A 336 -8.61 17.63 26.37
C GLU A 336 -7.78 18.33 27.46
N GLU A 337 -6.97 17.59 28.20
CA GLU A 337 -6.10 18.15 29.23
C GLU A 337 -5.04 19.11 28.65
N PHE A 338 -4.44 18.73 27.53
CA PHE A 338 -3.47 19.58 26.81
C PHE A 338 -4.10 20.91 26.39
N ASN A 339 -5.30 20.88 25.82
CA ASN A 339 -5.99 22.09 25.36
C ASN A 339 -6.44 22.94 26.53
N ALA A 340 -6.86 22.34 27.65
CA ALA A 340 -7.24 23.04 28.87
C ALA A 340 -6.04 23.74 29.53
N SER A 341 -4.84 23.18 29.39
CA SER A 341 -3.58 23.74 29.90
C SER A 341 -3.02 24.89 29.04
N LEU A 342 -3.59 25.14 27.85
CA LEU A 342 -3.15 26.22 26.97
C LEU A 342 -3.88 27.53 27.28
N PRO A 343 -3.18 28.68 27.23
CA PRO A 343 -3.87 29.97 27.24
C PRO A 343 -4.74 30.11 25.98
N PRO A 344 -5.83 30.90 26.03
CA PRO A 344 -6.61 31.23 24.85
C PRO A 344 -5.70 31.80 23.75
N GLY A 345 -5.98 31.42 22.50
CA GLY A 345 -5.30 32.02 21.36
C GLY A 345 -5.53 33.55 21.33
N PRO A 346 -4.62 34.35 20.74
CA PRO A 346 -4.73 35.82 20.71
C PRO A 346 -6.06 36.36 20.18
N ARG A 347 -6.78 35.56 19.37
CA ARG A 347 -8.09 35.87 18.79
C ARG A 347 -9.16 34.84 19.13
N GLY A 348 -8.99 34.08 20.23
CA GLY A 348 -9.87 32.96 20.57
C GLY A 348 -9.75 31.77 19.61
N GLU A 349 -8.67 31.69 18.83
CA GLU A 349 -8.43 30.58 17.91
C GLU A 349 -8.24 29.27 18.69
N PRO A 350 -8.81 28.16 18.22
CA PRO A 350 -8.63 26.87 18.88
C PRO A 350 -7.17 26.41 18.80
N PRO A 351 -6.71 25.60 19.77
CA PRO A 351 -5.37 25.02 19.73
C PRO A 351 -5.10 24.32 18.41
N ARG A 352 -3.94 24.60 17.83
CA ARG A 352 -3.57 24.03 16.54
C ARG A 352 -3.45 22.50 16.71
N ARG A 353 -3.89 21.70 15.73
CA ARG A 353 -3.78 20.22 15.78
C ARG A 353 -2.35 19.67 15.64
N TRP A 354 -1.94 18.77 16.54
CA TRP A 354 -0.65 18.08 16.50
C TRP A 354 -0.77 16.54 16.52
N THR A 355 0.33 15.83 16.32
CA THR A 355 0.46 14.36 16.34
C THR A 355 1.70 13.97 17.16
N TRP A 356 1.78 12.74 17.68
CA TRP A 356 2.94 12.27 18.44
C TRP A 356 4.29 12.47 17.71
N HIS A 357 4.28 12.44 16.37
CA HIS A 357 5.48 12.69 15.57
C HIS A 357 5.93 14.16 15.58
N ASP A 358 5.02 15.10 15.85
CA ASP A 358 5.37 16.52 16.02
C ASP A 358 6.16 16.74 17.33
N VAL A 359 5.99 15.91 18.36
CA VAL A 359 6.84 15.93 19.59
C VAL A 359 8.28 15.60 19.23
N ARG A 360 8.50 14.51 18.52
CA ARG A 360 9.82 14.15 17.99
C ARG A 360 10.44 15.25 17.12
N ARG A 361 9.64 15.87 16.24
CA ARG A 361 10.13 17.01 15.44
C ARG A 361 10.53 18.18 16.33
N THR A 362 9.76 18.45 17.36
CA THR A 362 10.07 19.49 18.36
C THR A 362 11.41 19.21 19.01
N VAL A 363 11.60 18.01 19.58
CA VAL A 363 12.89 17.63 20.21
C VAL A 363 14.05 17.79 19.22
N ARG A 364 13.98 17.24 18.01
CA ARG A 364 15.06 17.40 17.02
C ARG A 364 15.33 18.87 16.65
N THR A 365 14.28 19.69 16.59
CA THR A 365 14.42 21.12 16.25
C THR A 365 15.08 21.88 17.40
N GLN A 366 14.72 21.56 18.64
CA GLN A 366 15.28 22.21 19.83
C GLN A 366 16.70 21.74 20.16
N LEU A 367 17.07 20.50 19.83
CA LEU A 367 18.43 20.01 20.04
C LEU A 367 19.46 20.69 19.12
N GLU A 368 19.06 21.15 17.94
CA GLU A 368 19.98 21.76 16.96
C GLU A 368 20.67 23.03 17.48
N PRO A 369 19.98 24.05 18.03
CA PRO A 369 20.64 25.20 18.65
C PRO A 369 21.43 24.82 19.92
N ILE A 370 20.89 23.94 20.77
CA ILE A 370 21.56 23.46 22.01
C ILE A 370 22.96 22.90 21.72
N VAL A 371 23.12 22.15 20.63
CA VAL A 371 24.41 21.55 20.25
C VAL A 371 25.15 22.30 19.16
N SER A 372 24.52 23.32 18.58
CA SER A 372 25.00 24.07 17.41
C SER A 372 25.51 23.17 16.27
N ARG A 373 24.90 21.99 16.09
CA ARG A 373 25.43 20.95 15.22
C ARG A 373 24.37 19.96 14.72
N ARG A 374 24.03 20.07 13.43
CA ARG A 374 22.97 19.28 12.80
C ARG A 374 23.18 17.77 12.95
N GLU A 375 24.38 17.24 12.71
CA GLU A 375 24.59 15.78 12.72
C GLU A 375 24.31 15.16 14.09
N VAL A 376 24.55 15.90 15.17
CA VAL A 376 24.27 15.45 16.54
C VAL A 376 22.77 15.40 16.78
N ALA A 377 22.03 16.44 16.36
CA ALA A 377 20.56 16.48 16.48
C ALA A 377 19.87 15.39 15.62
N GLU A 378 20.41 15.09 14.43
CA GLU A 378 19.94 13.98 13.59
C GLU A 378 20.26 12.61 14.22
N ALA A 379 21.48 12.45 14.76
CA ALA A 379 21.91 11.22 15.44
C ALA A 379 21.10 10.95 16.72
N ALA A 380 20.72 12.01 17.47
CA ALA A 380 19.92 11.89 18.70
C ALA A 380 18.59 11.18 18.47
N ILE A 381 17.98 11.39 17.31
CA ILE A 381 16.73 10.73 16.94
C ILE A 381 16.96 9.49 16.07
N GLY A 382 18.18 9.07 15.79
CA GLY A 382 18.46 7.86 15.00
C GLY A 382 18.14 8.04 13.52
N HIS A 383 18.31 9.24 12.97
CA HIS A 383 18.33 9.42 11.52
C HIS A 383 19.65 8.94 10.93
N SER A 384 19.57 8.15 9.85
CA SER A 384 20.75 7.69 9.12
C SER A 384 21.47 8.87 8.47
N LYS A 385 22.80 8.79 8.44
CA LYS A 385 23.64 9.76 7.72
C LYS A 385 23.33 9.74 6.22
N ALA A 386 23.43 10.91 5.59
CA ALA A 386 23.16 11.09 4.17
C ALA A 386 24.46 11.19 3.36
N GLY A 387 24.41 10.81 2.07
CA GLY A 387 25.55 10.96 1.17
C GLY A 387 26.79 10.18 1.59
N MET A 388 27.97 10.78 1.40
CA MET A 388 29.27 10.16 1.71
C MET A 388 29.46 9.84 3.21
N ASP A 389 28.83 10.61 4.10
CA ASP A 389 28.91 10.38 5.54
C ASP A 389 28.39 9.00 5.95
N ARG A 390 27.48 8.39 5.16
CA ARG A 390 27.02 7.02 5.41
C ARG A 390 28.16 6.00 5.28
N ILE A 391 29.14 6.27 4.43
CA ILE A 391 30.26 5.36 4.12
C ILE A 391 31.47 5.69 4.99
N TYR A 392 31.79 6.96 5.20
CA TYR A 392 33.06 7.36 5.81
C TYR A 392 32.96 7.78 7.28
N ASN A 393 31.79 8.22 7.72
CA ASN A 393 31.62 8.73 9.08
C ASN A 393 30.92 7.69 9.95
N HIS A 394 31.71 6.90 10.69
CA HIS A 394 31.19 5.90 11.63
C HIS A 394 30.98 6.42 13.06
N TYR A 395 31.38 7.66 13.36
CA TYR A 395 31.26 8.20 14.71
C TYR A 395 29.78 8.44 15.09
N ALA A 396 29.32 7.83 16.19
CA ALA A 396 27.90 7.80 16.56
C ALA A 396 27.43 9.02 17.38
N TYR A 397 28.32 9.94 17.73
CA TYR A 397 28.02 11.17 18.51
C TYR A 397 27.39 10.92 19.89
N ARG A 398 27.51 9.73 20.48
CA ARG A 398 26.79 9.35 21.71
C ARG A 398 27.08 10.31 22.88
N ARG A 399 28.33 10.77 23.02
CA ARG A 399 28.71 11.71 24.08
C ARG A 399 28.06 13.08 23.87
N GLU A 400 28.08 13.58 22.65
CA GLU A 400 27.48 14.86 22.27
C GLU A 400 25.95 14.81 22.42
N VAL A 401 25.31 13.72 21.98
CA VAL A 401 23.87 13.49 22.15
C VAL A 401 23.49 13.44 23.63
N ARG A 402 24.28 12.80 24.50
CA ARG A 402 24.03 12.79 25.95
C ARG A 402 24.02 14.21 26.52
N LYS A 403 25.03 15.03 26.18
CA LYS A 403 25.11 16.43 26.62
C LYS A 403 23.89 17.22 26.15
N ALA A 404 23.48 17.01 24.90
CA ALA A 404 22.29 17.61 24.31
C ALA A 404 21.01 17.27 25.08
N PHE A 405 20.82 15.98 25.41
CA PHE A 405 19.66 15.54 26.17
C PHE A 405 19.66 16.05 27.61
N ASN A 406 20.81 16.19 28.27
CA ASN A 406 20.87 16.83 29.59
C ASN A 406 20.42 18.30 29.53
N ALA A 407 20.96 19.08 28.60
CA ALA A 407 20.55 20.48 28.42
C ALA A 407 19.06 20.60 28.04
N TRP A 408 18.56 19.68 27.20
CA TRP A 408 17.14 19.60 26.88
C TRP A 408 16.26 19.28 28.11
N SER A 409 16.67 18.34 28.95
CA SER A 409 15.96 18.03 30.20
C SER A 409 15.94 19.23 31.16
N ASP A 410 17.04 19.99 31.24
CA ASP A 410 17.10 21.22 32.04
C ASP A 410 16.15 22.29 31.50
N LEU A 411 16.08 22.45 30.17
CA LEU A 411 15.13 23.35 29.53
C LEU A 411 13.67 22.93 29.80
N LEU A 412 13.36 21.64 29.66
CA LEU A 412 12.03 21.10 30.00
C LEU A 412 11.66 21.41 31.45
N LYS A 413 12.60 21.28 32.39
CA LYS A 413 12.39 21.61 33.80
C LYS A 413 12.04 23.09 33.97
N LYS A 414 12.78 24.01 33.32
CA LYS A 414 12.47 25.45 33.35
C LYS A 414 11.10 25.78 32.75
N ILE A 415 10.72 25.10 31.67
CA ILE A 415 9.39 25.22 31.07
C ILE A 415 8.30 24.79 32.05
N GLU A 416 8.51 23.67 32.75
CA GLU A 416 7.58 23.09 33.72
C GLU A 416 7.43 23.97 34.99
N THR A 417 8.54 24.49 35.52
CA THR A 417 8.55 25.33 36.74
C THR A 417 8.22 26.79 36.49
N GLY A 418 8.07 27.23 35.24
CA GLY A 418 7.77 28.62 34.92
C GLY A 418 8.96 29.56 35.00
N THR A 419 10.19 29.04 35.01
CA THR A 419 11.43 29.82 35.14
C THR A 419 12.19 29.96 33.82
N LEU A 420 11.52 29.74 32.69
CA LEU A 420 12.08 29.88 31.34
C LEU A 420 12.29 31.35 31.00
N THR A 421 13.48 31.72 30.49
CA THR A 421 13.77 33.06 29.96
C THR A 421 13.82 33.08 28.43
N ILE A 422 13.99 34.26 27.84
CA ILE A 422 14.16 34.40 26.39
C ILE A 422 15.49 33.81 25.93
N GLU A 423 16.57 34.01 26.69
CA GLU A 423 17.90 33.44 26.43
C GLU A 423 17.86 31.90 26.48
N ASP A 424 17.04 31.35 27.37
CA ASP A 424 16.84 29.91 27.45
C ASP A 424 16.04 29.33 26.28
N TRP A 425 15.23 30.11 25.57
CA TRP A 425 14.39 29.60 24.49
C TRP A 425 14.92 29.91 23.10
N GLU A 426 15.51 31.09 22.94
CA GLU A 426 16.04 31.58 21.67
C GLU A 426 17.51 31.18 21.44
N HIS A 427 18.18 30.67 22.48
CA HIS A 427 19.52 30.05 22.50
C HIS A 427 20.58 30.71 21.62
#